data_AF-A0A849PQ03-F1
#
_entry.id   AF-A0A849PQ03-F1
#
_cell.length_a   1.000
_cell.length_b   1.000
_cell.length_c   1.000
_cell.angle_alpha   90.00
_cell.angle_beta   90.00
_cell.angle_gamma   90.00
#
_symmetry.space_group_name_H-M   'P 1'
#
loop_
_entity.id
_entity.type
_entity.pdbx_description
1 polymer ?
#
loop_
_entity_poly.entity_id
_entity_poly.type
_entity_poly.pdbx_seq_one_letter_code
_entity_poly.pdbx_strand_id
1 'polypeptide(L)'
;DVIVIMAGVLAARRIVQAVIYQHGGRFNANFAGIQSTCSDATAYPYISGDVNVSIGCDGAAKNAGLADDELVVGIPAELLEEITGTLSECAPGWDDWQKGNISYVRKDI
;
A
#
# COMPACT_ATOMS: atom_id res chain seq x y z
N ASP A 1 16.63 -1.42 1.62
CA ASP A 1 16.13 -1.41 0.22
C ASP A 1 14.68 -0.95 0.18
N VAL A 2 14.12 -0.65 -0.99
CA VAL A 2 12.70 -0.30 -1.14
C VAL A 2 12.06 -1.14 -2.24
N ILE A 3 10.89 -1.68 -1.95
CA ILE A 3 10.07 -2.41 -2.89
C ILE A 3 9.05 -1.42 -3.44
N VAL A 4 9.05 -1.25 -4.76
CA VAL A 4 8.09 -0.39 -5.46
C VAL A 4 7.08 -1.28 -6.18
N ILE A 5 5.80 -1.03 -5.93
CA ILE A 5 4.70 -1.80 -6.50
C ILE A 5 3.76 -0.84 -7.21
N MET A 6 3.46 -1.11 -8.49
CA MET A 6 2.30 -0.55 -9.17
C MET A 6 1.16 -1.53 -8.94
N ALA A 7 0.12 -1.08 -8.27
CA ALA A 7 -0.92 -1.95 -7.74
C ALA A 7 -2.29 -1.33 -7.97
N GLY A 8 -3.26 -2.16 -8.38
CA GLY A 8 -4.66 -1.75 -8.40
C GLY A 8 -5.13 -1.21 -7.04
N VAL A 9 -6.09 -0.29 -7.05
CA VAL A 9 -6.53 0.45 -5.85
C VAL A 9 -6.89 -0.48 -4.67
N LEU A 10 -7.45 -1.67 -4.93
CA LEU A 10 -7.78 -2.64 -3.88
C LEU A 10 -6.52 -3.17 -3.17
N ALA A 11 -5.49 -3.55 -3.91
CA ALA A 11 -4.25 -4.06 -3.33
C ALA A 11 -3.53 -2.98 -2.52
N ALA A 12 -3.45 -1.75 -3.05
CA ALA A 12 -2.90 -0.60 -2.32
C ALA A 12 -3.68 -0.31 -1.02
N ARG A 13 -5.03 -0.38 -1.06
CA ARG A 13 -5.88 -0.26 0.14
C ARG A 13 -5.53 -1.31 1.19
N ARG A 14 -5.31 -2.57 0.78
CA ARG A 14 -4.98 -3.67 1.71
C ARG A 14 -3.61 -3.46 2.34
N ILE A 15 -2.62 -2.97 1.58
CA ILE A 15 -1.30 -2.61 2.12
C ILE A 15 -1.45 -1.53 3.19
N VAL A 16 -2.18 -0.45 2.91
CA VAL A 16 -2.44 0.62 3.90
C VAL A 16 -3.17 0.08 5.13
N GLN A 17 -4.14 -0.82 4.95
CA GLN A 17 -4.84 -1.46 6.06
C GLN A 17 -3.93 -2.34 6.91
N ALA A 18 -2.97 -3.05 6.30
CA ALA A 18 -1.97 -3.83 7.02
C ALA A 18 -1.07 -2.92 7.87
N VAL A 19 -0.61 -1.80 7.31
CA VAL A 19 0.21 -0.81 8.04
C VAL A 19 -0.54 -0.27 9.27
N ILE A 20 -1.78 0.18 9.11
CA ILE A 20 -2.56 0.70 10.24
C ILE A 20 -3.01 -0.40 11.21
N TYR A 21 -3.07 -1.66 10.78
CA TYR A 21 -3.39 -2.77 11.68
C TYR A 21 -2.25 -2.99 12.67
N GLN A 22 -1.01 -2.89 12.21
CA GLN A 22 0.18 -3.09 13.04
C GLN A 22 0.52 -1.86 13.89
N HIS A 23 0.46 -0.66 13.30
CA HIS A 23 0.91 0.55 13.97
C HIS A 23 -0.22 1.42 14.55
N GLY A 24 -1.48 1.12 14.21
CA GLY A 24 -2.63 1.95 14.60
C GLY A 24 -2.61 3.33 13.92
N GLY A 25 -3.38 4.26 14.48
CA GLY A 25 -3.36 5.66 14.05
C GLY A 25 -3.93 5.92 12.65
N ARG A 26 -3.33 6.87 11.92
CA ARG A 26 -3.76 7.30 10.60
C ARG A 26 -2.61 7.22 9.60
N PHE A 27 -2.89 6.64 8.44
CA PHE A 27 -1.95 6.63 7.33
C PHE A 27 -1.82 8.03 6.72
N ASN A 28 -0.59 8.50 6.54
CA ASN A 28 -0.28 9.76 5.88
C ASN A 28 0.46 9.45 4.58
N ALA A 29 -0.08 9.92 3.46
CA ALA A 29 0.55 9.82 2.15
C ALA A 29 1.17 11.18 1.78
N ASN A 30 2.38 11.17 1.23
CA ASN A 30 3.08 12.36 0.76
C ASN A 30 3.41 12.23 -0.73
N PHE A 31 2.77 13.04 -1.57
CA PHE A 31 2.97 13.01 -3.01
C PHE A 31 2.66 14.36 -3.65
N ALA A 32 3.21 14.59 -4.85
CA ALA A 32 3.02 15.83 -5.62
C ALA A 32 2.32 15.61 -6.98
N GLY A 33 1.99 14.36 -7.34
CA GLY A 33 1.50 14.02 -8.70
C GLY A 33 2.61 14.06 -9.77
N ILE A 34 3.86 14.19 -9.34
CA ILE A 34 5.08 14.13 -10.15
C ILE A 34 6.07 13.22 -9.44
N GLN A 35 6.99 12.60 -10.20
CA GLN A 35 8.06 11.76 -9.61
C GLN A 35 7.54 10.61 -8.71
N SER A 36 6.40 10.00 -9.04
CA SER A 36 5.77 8.97 -8.20
C SER A 36 6.67 7.77 -7.91
N THR A 37 7.29 7.17 -8.93
CA THR A 37 8.16 6.00 -8.74
C THR A 37 9.48 6.37 -8.07
N CYS A 38 10.13 7.46 -8.49
CA CYS A 38 11.48 7.81 -8.05
C CYS A 38 11.51 8.58 -6.72
N SER A 39 10.62 9.53 -6.50
CA SER A 39 10.54 10.31 -5.27
C SER A 39 9.57 9.67 -4.28
N ASP A 40 8.29 9.59 -4.63
CA ASP A 40 7.24 9.23 -3.66
C ASP A 40 7.33 7.77 -3.20
N ALA A 41 7.65 6.85 -4.10
CA ALA A 41 7.69 5.41 -3.80
C ALA A 41 9.09 4.84 -3.59
N THR A 42 10.15 5.58 -3.89
CA THR A 42 11.55 5.12 -3.65
C THR A 42 12.25 5.99 -2.62
N ALA A 43 12.48 7.28 -2.93
CA ALA A 43 13.27 8.13 -2.05
C ALA A 43 12.59 8.38 -0.69
N TYR A 44 11.29 8.69 -0.69
CA TYR A 44 10.57 8.95 0.56
C TYR A 44 10.58 7.73 1.49
N PRO A 45 10.19 6.50 1.07
CA PRO A 45 10.24 5.33 1.94
C PRO A 45 11.66 4.98 2.41
N TYR A 46 12.66 5.17 1.55
CA TYR A 46 14.05 4.93 1.91
C TYR A 46 14.53 5.86 3.04
N ILE A 47 14.15 7.14 3.00
CA ILE A 47 14.62 8.15 3.95
C ILE A 47 13.78 8.15 5.23
N SER A 48 12.45 8.04 5.10
CA SER A 48 11.53 8.09 6.24
C SER A 48 11.46 6.77 7.00
N GLY A 49 11.69 5.64 6.34
CA GLY A 49 11.40 4.31 6.88
C GLY A 49 9.91 4.00 6.90
N ASP A 50 9.06 4.83 6.29
CA ASP A 50 7.61 4.66 6.25
C ASP A 50 7.14 4.18 4.87
N VAL A 51 6.04 3.42 4.85
CA VAL A 51 5.32 3.12 3.60
C VAL A 51 4.71 4.40 3.05
N ASN A 52 4.74 4.56 1.72
CA ASN A 52 4.07 5.67 1.06
C ASN A 52 3.24 5.21 -0.14
N VAL A 53 2.15 5.94 -0.40
CA VAL A 53 1.26 5.72 -1.55
C VAL A 53 1.19 7.00 -2.38
N SER A 54 1.42 6.87 -3.67
CA SER A 54 1.32 7.96 -4.65
C SER A 54 0.26 7.64 -5.69
N ILE A 55 -0.43 8.69 -6.15
CA ILE A 55 -1.44 8.62 -7.21
C ILE A 55 -0.83 8.51 -8.61
N GLY A 56 0.49 8.48 -8.73
CA GLY A 56 1.17 8.40 -10.03
C GLY A 56 1.69 9.73 -10.56
N CYS A 57 2.36 9.65 -11.71
CA CYS A 57 2.81 10.81 -12.46
C CYS A 57 2.86 10.49 -13.96
N ASP A 58 2.86 11.52 -14.81
CA ASP A 58 2.94 11.37 -16.27
C ASP A 58 4.15 10.55 -16.71
N GLY A 59 5.28 10.69 -16.00
CA GLY A 59 6.49 9.93 -16.27
C GLY A 59 6.29 8.42 -16.05
N ALA A 60 5.58 8.03 -15.00
CA ALA A 60 5.26 6.64 -14.71
C ALA A 60 4.21 6.09 -15.70
N ALA A 61 3.17 6.86 -16.00
CA ALA A 61 2.15 6.48 -16.98
C ALA A 61 2.77 6.27 -18.37
N LYS A 62 3.60 7.22 -18.82
CA LYS A 62 4.19 7.18 -20.16
C LYS A 62 5.30 6.12 -20.30
N ASN A 63 6.14 5.95 -19.29
CA ASN A 63 7.39 5.19 -19.44
C ASN A 63 7.47 3.92 -18.60
N ALA A 64 6.68 3.79 -17.54
CA ALA A 64 6.67 2.63 -16.64
C ALA A 64 5.39 1.79 -16.74
N GLY A 65 4.41 2.22 -17.54
CA GLY A 65 3.17 1.47 -17.79
C GLY A 65 2.15 1.55 -16.66
N LEU A 66 2.21 2.59 -15.82
CA LEU A 66 1.20 2.84 -14.80
C LEU A 66 -0.18 3.05 -15.45
N ALA A 67 -1.18 2.26 -15.03
CA ALA A 67 -2.57 2.39 -15.49
C ALA A 67 -3.38 3.35 -14.61
N ASP A 68 -4.50 3.87 -15.16
CA ASP A 68 -5.37 4.85 -14.48
C ASP A 68 -6.09 4.28 -13.24
N ASP A 69 -6.17 2.94 -13.12
CA ASP A 69 -6.75 2.23 -11.99
C ASP A 69 -5.68 1.68 -11.00
N GLU A 70 -4.44 2.10 -11.16
CA GLU A 70 -3.31 1.72 -10.31
C GLU A 70 -2.77 2.89 -9.48
N LEU A 71 -2.19 2.54 -8.33
CA LEU A 71 -1.44 3.42 -7.46
C LEU A 71 0.00 2.94 -7.38
N VAL A 72 0.92 3.84 -7.05
CA VAL A 72 2.33 3.49 -6.81
C VAL A 72 2.55 3.43 -5.30
N VAL A 73 3.00 2.28 -4.81
CA VAL A 73 3.27 2.05 -3.39
C VAL A 73 4.76 1.76 -3.20
N GLY A 74 5.36 2.46 -2.25
CA GLY A 74 6.73 2.22 -1.83
C GLY A 74 6.78 1.62 -0.43
N ILE A 75 7.44 0.49 -0.28
CA ILE A 75 7.54 -0.27 0.98
C ILE A 75 9.02 -0.42 1.36
N PRO A 76 9.45 0.11 2.51
CA PRO A 76 10.76 -0.19 3.07
C PRO A 76 10.91 -1.71 3.27
N ALA A 77 12.05 -2.28 2.86
CA ALA A 77 12.27 -3.73 2.92
C ALA A 77 12.11 -4.30 4.34
N GLU A 78 12.42 -3.50 5.35
CA GLU A 78 12.32 -3.81 6.77
C GLU A 78 10.87 -4.05 7.23
N LEU A 79 9.88 -3.47 6.52
CA LEU A 79 8.45 -3.63 6.82
C LEU A 79 7.77 -4.71 5.97
N LEU A 80 8.48 -5.29 5.00
CA LEU A 80 7.87 -6.19 4.01
C LEU A 80 7.30 -7.46 4.65
N GLU A 81 8.04 -8.10 5.56
CA GLU A 81 7.60 -9.33 6.24
C GLU A 81 6.36 -9.07 7.10
N GLU A 82 6.35 -7.96 7.84
CA GLU A 82 5.22 -7.58 8.70
C GLU A 82 3.95 -7.33 7.88
N ILE A 83 4.07 -6.57 6.79
CA ILE A 83 2.96 -6.25 5.90
C ILE A 83 2.43 -7.53 5.24
N THR A 84 3.31 -8.36 4.67
CA THR A 84 2.89 -9.58 3.97
C THR A 84 2.29 -10.62 4.92
N GLY A 85 2.82 -10.76 6.14
CA GLY A 85 2.22 -11.59 7.18
C GLY A 85 0.80 -11.13 7.53
N THR A 86 0.64 -9.83 7.78
CA THR A 86 -0.67 -9.23 8.07
C THR A 86 -1.67 -9.45 6.95
N LEU A 87 -1.24 -9.25 5.70
CA LEU A 87 -2.09 -9.47 4.53
C LEU A 87 -2.52 -10.93 4.43
N SER A 88 -1.60 -11.88 4.67
CA SER A 88 -1.92 -13.31 4.58
C SER A 88 -2.99 -13.74 5.60
N GLU A 89 -2.95 -13.16 6.81
CA GLU A 89 -3.86 -13.51 7.90
C GLU A 89 -5.19 -12.75 7.85
N CYS A 90 -5.14 -11.44 7.53
CA CYS A 90 -6.28 -10.55 7.71
C CYS A 90 -7.01 -10.19 6.42
N ALA A 91 -6.31 -10.14 5.27
CA ALA A 91 -6.91 -9.69 4.02
C ALA A 91 -8.10 -10.55 3.55
N PRO A 92 -8.11 -11.90 3.69
CA PRO A 92 -9.28 -12.70 3.32
C PRO A 92 -10.56 -12.26 4.03
N GLY A 93 -10.46 -11.97 5.33
CA GLY A 93 -11.58 -11.47 6.12
C GLY A 93 -12.05 -10.08 5.71
N TRP A 94 -11.11 -9.19 5.41
CA TRP A 94 -11.44 -7.85 4.92
C TRP A 94 -12.09 -7.87 3.53
N ASP A 95 -11.69 -8.81 2.68
CA ASP A 95 -12.26 -9.04 1.35
C ASP A 95 -13.68 -9.61 1.42
N ASP A 96 -13.91 -10.56 2.31
CA ASP A 96 -15.24 -11.10 2.59
C ASP A 96 -16.19 -10.02 3.09
N TRP A 97 -15.76 -9.22 4.06
CA TRP A 97 -16.54 -8.09 4.56
C TRP A 97 -16.88 -7.09 3.44
N GLN A 98 -15.91 -6.74 2.58
CA GLN A 98 -16.14 -5.82 1.46
C GLN A 98 -17.18 -6.35 0.45
N LYS A 99 -17.26 -7.67 0.28
CA LYS A 99 -18.23 -8.34 -0.59
C LYS A 99 -19.61 -8.54 0.07
N GLY A 100 -19.76 -8.17 1.34
CA GLY A 100 -20.99 -8.36 2.12
C GLY A 100 -21.12 -9.75 2.74
N ASN A 101 -20.06 -10.56 2.75
CA ASN A 101 -20.04 -11.85 3.43
C ASN A 101 -19.87 -11.62 4.93
N ILE A 102 -20.98 -11.67 5.69
CA ILE A 102 -21.01 -11.28 7.10
C ILE A 102 -20.42 -12.31 8.08
N SER A 103 -19.88 -13.42 7.57
CA SER A 103 -19.34 -14.53 8.38
C SER A 103 -17.99 -14.24 9.03
N TYR A 104 -17.32 -13.14 8.69
CA TYR A 104 -15.98 -12.80 9.18
C TYR A 104 -15.96 -11.51 10.00
N VAL A 105 -16.70 -11.47 11.10
CA VAL A 105 -16.46 -10.51 12.19
C VAL A 105 -15.63 -11.26 13.23
N ARG A 106 -14.40 -10.80 13.48
CA ARG A 106 -13.31 -11.48 14.21
C ARG A 106 -13.73 -12.39 15.37
N LYS A 107 -13.02 -13.54 15.45
CA LYS A 107 -12.71 -14.27 16.70
C LYS A 107 -12.22 -13.29 17.76
N ASP A 108 -12.98 -13.22 18.85
CA ASP A 108 -12.58 -12.91 20.22
C ASP A 108 -11.41 -11.94 20.40
N ILE A 109 -11.75 -10.65 20.59
CA ILE A 109 -10.94 -9.72 21.39
C ILE A 109 -11.34 -9.91 22.86
#